data_AF-A0A1G0XTA6-F1
#
_entry.id   AF-A0A1G0XTA6-F1
#
_cell.length_a   1.000
_cell.length_b   1.000
_cell.length_c   1.000
_cell.angle_alpha   90.00
_cell.angle_beta   90.00
_cell.angle_gamma   90.00
#
_symmetry.space_group_name_H-M   'P 1'
#
loop_
_entity.id
_entity.type
_entity.pdbx_description
1 polymer ?
#
loop_
_entity_poly.entity_id
_entity_poly.type
_entity_poly.pdbx_seq_one_letter_code
_entity_poly.pdbx_strand_id
1 'polypeptide(L)'
;MIKILKFSVNEILIDREAVSEAVNKACSRGVSAKVAGICQIGDTLMIPVEETKEATKLEYVIAPFPAVNEDEIAGEMKSRYYAGFSTIGVFMITDKRWALFAKGK
;
A
#
# COMPACT_ATOMS: atom_id res chain seq x y z
N MET A 1 -12.49 14.52 -2.46
CA MET A 1 -11.18 15.14 -2.72
C MET A 1 -10.11 14.05 -2.81
N ILE A 2 -9.02 14.29 -3.56
CA ILE A 2 -7.85 13.40 -3.60
C ILE A 2 -6.65 14.07 -2.91
N LYS A 3 -5.97 13.34 -2.03
CA LYS A 3 -4.71 13.74 -1.40
C LYS A 3 -3.61 12.77 -1.81
N ILE A 4 -2.44 13.27 -2.17
CA ILE A 4 -1.30 12.42 -2.56
C ILE A 4 -0.29 12.41 -1.41
N LEU A 5 -0.05 11.23 -0.84
CA LEU A 5 1.08 11.01 0.08
C LEU A 5 2.31 10.67 -0.76
N LYS A 6 3.48 11.11 -0.31
CA LYS A 6 4.76 10.85 -0.98
C LYS A 6 5.76 10.33 0.05
N PHE A 7 6.43 9.24 -0.29
CA PHE A 7 7.47 8.64 0.51
C PHE A 7 8.65 8.32 -0.39
N SER A 8 9.86 8.58 0.08
CA SER A 8 11.05 8.04 -0.56
C SER A 8 11.17 6.55 -0.30
N VAL A 9 11.80 5.83 -1.23
CA VAL A 9 12.16 4.42 -1.07
C VAL A 9 13.02 4.20 0.17
N ASN A 10 13.92 5.15 0.49
CA ASN A 10 14.76 5.10 1.69
C ASN A 10 13.95 5.15 2.98
N GLU A 11 12.92 5.98 3.06
CA GLU A 11 12.02 6.01 4.24
C GLU A 11 11.34 4.65 4.44
N ILE A 12 10.92 3.99 3.36
CA ILE A 12 10.28 2.67 3.43
C ILE A 12 11.28 1.60 3.89
N LEU A 13 12.54 1.68 3.47
CA LEU A 13 13.59 0.77 3.90
C LEU A 13 13.99 0.96 5.36
N ILE A 14 14.02 2.20 5.83
CA ILE A 14 14.35 2.54 7.21
C ILE A 14 13.24 2.09 8.16
N ASP A 15 11.99 2.46 7.85
CA ASP A 15 10.86 2.17 8.73
C ASP A 15 9.54 2.04 7.94
N ARG A 16 9.33 0.84 7.38
CA ARG A 16 8.08 0.51 6.68
C ARG A 16 6.84 0.58 7.57
N GLU A 17 6.99 0.38 8.88
CA GLU A 17 5.88 0.37 9.84
C GLU A 17 5.40 1.79 10.07
N ALA A 18 6.32 2.75 10.26
CA ALA A 18 5.99 4.17 10.32
C ALA A 18 5.36 4.68 9.02
N VAL A 19 5.84 4.24 7.85
CA VAL A 19 5.19 4.60 6.57
C VAL A 19 3.78 4.02 6.47
N SER A 20 3.59 2.76 6.86
CA SER A 20 2.26 2.12 6.90
C SER A 20 1.33 2.87 7.86
N GLU A 21 1.80 3.24 9.05
CA GLU A 21 1.05 4.04 10.01
C GLU A 21 0.67 5.42 9.43
N ALA A 22 1.60 6.09 8.73
CA ALA A 22 1.33 7.36 8.08
C ALA A 22 0.21 7.27 7.04
N VAL A 23 0.17 6.18 6.25
CA VAL A 23 -0.92 5.89 5.31
C VAL A 23 -2.25 5.66 6.04
N ASN A 24 -2.25 4.81 7.07
CA ASN A 24 -3.43 4.55 7.89
C ASN A 24 -3.99 5.82 8.53
N LYS A 25 -3.11 6.63 9.10
CA LYS A 25 -3.44 7.91 9.74
C LYS A 25 -4.01 8.92 8.75
N ALA A 26 -3.53 8.92 7.50
CA ALA A 26 -4.09 9.75 6.45
C ALA A 26 -5.52 9.32 6.07
N CYS A 27 -5.82 8.02 6.12
CA CYS A 27 -7.13 7.47 5.79
C CYS A 27 -8.15 7.58 6.94
N SER A 28 -7.68 7.72 8.19
CA SER A 28 -8.54 7.78 9.38
C SER A 28 -8.83 9.19 9.92
N ARG A 29 -8.24 10.24 9.34
CA ARG A 29 -8.31 11.61 9.87
C ARG A 29 -9.47 12.40 9.27
N GLY A 30 -10.45 12.75 10.09
CA GLY A 30 -11.52 13.70 9.78
C GLY A 30 -12.60 13.10 8.88
N VAL A 31 -12.31 12.98 7.58
CA VAL A 31 -13.21 12.39 6.57
C VAL A 31 -12.72 10.97 6.28
N SER A 32 -13.65 10.02 6.19
CA SER A 32 -13.28 8.66 5.79
C SER A 32 -12.63 8.69 4.42
N ALA A 33 -11.49 8.03 4.28
CA ALA A 33 -10.79 7.94 3.01
C ALA A 33 -10.16 6.55 2.83
N LYS A 34 -9.86 6.21 1.58
CA LYS A 34 -9.18 4.96 1.21
C LYS A 34 -8.04 5.24 0.26
N VAL A 35 -7.04 4.37 0.27
CA VAL A 35 -6.03 4.34 -0.80
C VAL A 35 -6.68 3.93 -2.12
N ALA A 36 -6.44 4.70 -3.18
CA ALA A 36 -6.97 4.46 -4.52
C ALA A 36 -6.01 3.66 -5.42
N GLY A 37 -4.74 3.59 -5.05
CA GLY A 37 -3.70 2.89 -5.79
C GLY A 37 -2.32 3.31 -5.32
N ILE A 38 -1.31 2.98 -6.11
CA ILE A 38 0.06 3.45 -5.93
C ILE A 38 0.65 3.88 -7.27
N CYS A 39 1.61 4.78 -7.23
CA CYS A 39 2.40 5.20 -8.39
C CYS A 39 3.85 5.40 -7.94
N GLN A 40 4.79 4.73 -8.57
CA GLN A 40 6.22 4.93 -8.31
C GLN A 40 6.84 5.76 -9.43
N ILE A 41 7.59 6.80 -9.06
CA ILE A 41 8.39 7.62 -9.97
C ILE A 41 9.80 7.72 -9.39
N GLY A 42 10.77 7.04 -10.02
CA GLY A 42 12.12 6.89 -9.48
C GLY A 42 12.08 6.32 -8.05
N ASP A 43 12.75 7.00 -7.13
CA ASP A 43 12.80 6.62 -5.71
C ASP A 43 11.63 7.19 -4.88
N THR A 44 10.57 7.68 -5.52
CA THR A 44 9.39 8.20 -4.81
C THR A 44 8.18 7.32 -5.05
N LEU A 45 7.60 6.81 -3.96
CA LEU A 45 6.30 6.17 -3.94
C LEU A 45 5.22 7.23 -3.64
N MET A 46 4.26 7.37 -4.55
CA MET A 46 3.09 8.23 -4.42
C MET A 46 1.86 7.38 -4.15
N ILE A 47 1.11 7.73 -3.10
CA ILE A 47 -0.07 6.99 -2.66
C ILE A 47 -1.27 7.96 -2.68
N PRO A 48 -2.11 7.92 -3.74
CA PRO A 48 -3.36 8.65 -3.77
C PRO A 48 -4.34 8.10 -2.73
N VAL A 49 -4.91 9.01 -1.94
CA VAL A 49 -5.94 8.76 -0.94
C VAL A 49 -7.18 9.56 -1.32
N GLU A 50 -8.30 8.87 -1.44
CA GLU A 50 -9.58 9.43 -1.88
C GLU A 50 -10.62 9.34 -0.77
N GLU A 51 -11.35 10.43 -0.56
CA GLU A 51 -12.48 10.46 0.36
C GLU A 51 -13.57 9.46 -0.07
N THR A 52 -14.15 8.79 0.92
CA THR A 52 -15.23 7.82 0.76
C THR A 52 -16.49 8.33 1.45
N LYS A 53 -17.65 8.01 0.86
CA LYS A 53 -18.95 8.32 1.48
C LYS A 53 -19.22 7.48 2.73
N GLU A 54 -18.69 6.26 2.74
CA GLU A 54 -18.85 5.30 3.83
C GLU A 54 -17.55 5.17 4.62
N ALA A 55 -17.69 4.94 5.93
CA ALA A 55 -16.56 4.67 6.80
C ALA A 55 -15.88 3.35 6.37
N THR A 56 -14.64 3.44 5.89
CA THR A 56 -13.85 2.24 5.60
C THR A 56 -13.01 1.87 6.82
N LYS A 57 -13.16 0.64 7.31
CA LYS A 57 -12.32 0.08 8.37
C LYS A 57 -11.19 -0.74 7.74
N LEU A 58 -10.34 -0.08 6.98
CA LEU A 58 -9.18 -0.71 6.35
C LEU A 58 -7.91 -0.41 7.14
N GLU A 59 -7.03 -1.40 7.18
CA GLU A 59 -5.65 -1.29 7.60
C GLU A 59 -4.74 -1.47 6.40
N TYR A 60 -3.81 -0.55 6.21
CA TYR A 60 -2.85 -0.56 5.11
C TYR A 60 -1.47 -1.00 5.60
N VAL A 61 -0.86 -1.94 4.89
CA VAL A 61 0.44 -2.53 5.27
C VAL A 61 1.36 -2.57 4.06
N ILE A 62 2.57 -2.01 4.21
CA ILE A 62 3.65 -2.17 3.25
C ILE A 62 4.49 -3.39 3.63
N ALA A 63 4.66 -4.34 2.71
CA ALA A 63 5.44 -5.55 2.96
C ALA A 63 6.16 -6.04 1.69
N PRO A 64 7.22 -6.88 1.84
CA PRO A 64 7.87 -7.53 0.71
C PRO A 64 6.90 -8.38 -0.11
N PHE A 65 7.13 -8.43 -1.43
CA PHE A 65 6.33 -9.17 -2.41
C PHE A 65 7.29 -10.07 -3.22
N PRO A 66 7.59 -11.29 -2.78
CA PRO A 66 8.75 -12.05 -3.28
C PRO A 66 8.58 -12.69 -4.67
N ALA A 67 7.41 -12.58 -5.30
CA ALA A 67 7.14 -13.16 -6.61
C ALA A 67 8.04 -12.56 -7.70
N VAL A 68 8.63 -13.40 -8.57
CA VAL A 68 9.56 -12.97 -9.63
C VAL A 68 8.98 -12.96 -11.04
N ASN A 69 7.89 -13.70 -11.30
CA ASN A 69 7.21 -13.76 -12.60
C ASN A 69 5.68 -13.59 -12.45
N GLU A 70 4.95 -13.55 -13.58
CA GLU A 70 3.50 -13.30 -13.61
C GLU A 70 2.68 -14.36 -12.86
N ASP A 71 3.03 -15.65 -13.02
CA ASP A 71 2.34 -16.76 -12.34
C ASP A 71 2.52 -16.69 -10.82
N GLU A 72 3.74 -16.39 -10.38
CA GLU A 72 4.04 -16.18 -8.96
C GLU A 72 3.36 -14.93 -8.41
N ILE A 73 3.24 -13.86 -9.20
CA ILE A 73 2.52 -12.65 -8.80
C ILE A 73 1.05 -13.01 -8.53
N ALA A 74 0.41 -13.72 -9.46
CA ALA A 74 -0.96 -14.16 -9.30
C ALA A 74 -1.11 -15.11 -8.09
N GLY A 75 -0.15 -15.99 -7.86
CA GLY A 75 -0.09 -16.89 -6.70
C GLY A 75 0.01 -16.14 -5.38
N GLU A 76 0.94 -15.19 -5.27
CA GLU A 76 1.13 -14.35 -4.07
C GLU A 76 -0.12 -13.51 -3.79
N MET A 77 -0.71 -12.87 -4.80
CA MET A 77 -1.95 -12.09 -4.64
C MET A 77 -3.10 -12.97 -4.11
N LYS A 78 -3.26 -14.19 -4.63
CA LYS A 78 -4.27 -15.15 -4.14
C LYS A 78 -3.98 -15.59 -2.71
N SER A 79 -2.73 -15.93 -2.39
CA SER A 79 -2.31 -16.34 -1.05
C SER A 79 -2.61 -15.25 -0.01
N ARG A 80 -2.26 -14.00 -0.33
CA ARG A 80 -2.54 -12.83 0.51
C ARG A 80 -4.03 -12.58 0.67
N TYR A 81 -4.81 -12.74 -0.41
CA TYR A 81 -6.27 -12.66 -0.36
C TYR A 81 -6.87 -13.69 0.59
N TYR A 82 -6.44 -14.95 0.54
CA TYR A 82 -6.87 -15.98 1.49
C TYR A 82 -6.45 -15.68 2.94
N ALA A 83 -5.37 -14.92 3.14
CA ALA A 83 -4.96 -14.41 4.46
C ALA A 83 -5.69 -13.12 4.89
N GLY A 84 -6.68 -12.65 4.11
CA GLY A 84 -7.50 -11.48 4.41
C GLY A 84 -6.95 -10.14 3.90
N PHE A 85 -5.95 -10.16 3.01
CA PHE A 85 -5.35 -8.96 2.43
C PHE A 85 -5.73 -8.78 0.95
N SER A 86 -6.17 -7.59 0.59
CA SER A 86 -6.28 -7.15 -0.80
C SER A 86 -4.98 -6.46 -1.23
N THR A 87 -4.44 -6.83 -2.40
CA THR A 87 -3.25 -6.16 -2.97
C THR A 87 -3.69 -4.86 -3.64
N ILE A 88 -3.18 -3.72 -3.18
CA ILE A 88 -3.47 -2.40 -3.77
C ILE A 88 -2.54 -2.13 -4.95
N GLY A 89 -1.28 -2.51 -4.84
CA GLY A 89 -0.32 -2.45 -5.92
C GLY A 89 1.07 -2.91 -5.49
N VAL A 90 1.90 -3.18 -6.50
CA VAL A 90 3.29 -3.64 -6.36
C VAL A 90 4.23 -2.54 -6.86
N PHE A 91 5.34 -2.36 -6.17
CA PHE A 91 6.37 -1.38 -6.50
C PHE A 91 7.78 -1.96 -6.24
N MET A 92 8.80 -1.29 -6.74
CA MET A 92 10.19 -1.73 -6.64
C MET A 92 10.95 -0.91 -5.60
N ILE A 93 11.71 -1.58 -4.75
CA ILE A 93 12.76 -0.96 -3.96
C ILE A 93 14.04 -1.66 -4.36
N THR A 94 14.98 -0.92 -4.94
CA THR A 94 16.17 -1.49 -5.60
C THR A 94 15.75 -2.55 -6.64
N ASP A 95 16.07 -3.80 -6.39
CA ASP A 95 15.82 -5.01 -7.18
C ASP A 95 14.72 -5.90 -6.56
N LYS A 96 14.14 -5.49 -5.43
CA LYS A 96 13.13 -6.26 -4.70
C LYS A 96 11.74 -5.66 -4.89
N ARG A 97 10.77 -6.54 -5.08
CA ARG A 97 9.36 -6.16 -5.12
C ARG A 97 8.79 -6.03 -3.72
N TRP A 98 7.98 -4.99 -3.56
CA TRP A 98 7.22 -4.67 -2.37
C TRP A 98 5.78 -4.39 -2.78
N ALA A 99 4.86 -4.46 -1.85
CA ALA A 99 3.47 -4.17 -2.12
C ALA A 99 2.82 -3.41 -0.97
N LEU A 100 1.81 -2.62 -1.34
CA LEU A 100 0.85 -2.07 -0.42
C LEU A 100 -0.37 -2.99 -0.39
N PHE A 101 -0.72 -3.45 0.80
CA PHE A 101 -1.87 -4.29 1.04
C PHE A 101 -2.92 -3.53 1.87
N ALA A 102 -4.18 -3.89 1.70
CA ALA A 102 -5.29 -3.46 2.54
C ALA A 102 -5.92 -4.68 3.21
N LYS A 103 -6.30 -4.57 4.48
CA LYS A 103 -7.00 -5.62 5.23
C LYS A 103 -8.18 -5.01 5.99
N GLY A 104 -9.29 -5.73 6.07
CA GLY A 104 -10.40 -5.33 6.95
C GLY A 104 -9.98 -5.43 8.41
N LYS A 105 -10.22 -4.37 9.19
CA LYS A 105 -10.08 -4.38 10.66
C LYS A 105 -11.24 -5.12 11.32
#